data_AF-A0A944K649-F1
#
_entry.id   AF-A0A944K649-F1
#
_cell.length_a   1.000
_cell.length_b   1.000
_cell.length_c   1.000
_cell.angle_alpha   90.00
_cell.angle_beta   90.00
_cell.angle_gamma   90.00
#
_symmetry.space_group_name_H-M   'P 1'
#
loop_
_entity.id
_entity.type
_entity.pdbx_description
1 polymer ?
#
loop_
_entity_poly.entity_id
_entity_poly.type
_entity_poly.pdbx_seq_one_letter_code
_entity_poly.pdbx_strand_id
1 'polypeptide(L)' 'MRGLGGDEPRVLMTVRVSRDSGQTWGQESAVREGDAVVVLSSPERFPPCACARCVGQRTVLARSLRPGL' A
#
# COMPACT_ATOMS: atom_id res chain seq x y z
N MET A 1 -1.18 26.82 -37.16
CA MET A 1 -0.50 26.70 -35.86
C MET A 1 -1.44 26.02 -34.87
N ARG A 2 -0.87 25.13 -34.03
CA ARG A 2 -1.44 24.32 -32.94
C ARG A 2 -1.98 22.94 -33.33
N GLY A 3 -1.25 21.92 -32.83
CA GLY A 3 -1.42 20.50 -33.11
C GLY A 3 -2.24 19.75 -32.07
N LEU A 4 -2.46 18.48 -32.41
CA LEU A 4 -3.17 17.43 -31.68
C LEU A 4 -2.70 17.36 -30.20
N GLY A 5 -3.60 17.55 -29.26
CA GLY A 5 -3.36 17.26 -27.84
C GLY A 5 -4.70 17.05 -27.15
N GLY A 6 -4.98 15.94 -26.48
CA GLY A 6 -4.22 14.72 -26.26
C GLY A 6 -5.08 13.86 -25.35
N ASP A 7 -5.38 12.62 -25.77
CA ASP A 7 -6.12 11.63 -24.98
C ASP A 7 -5.15 10.98 -23.97
N GLU A 8 -4.47 11.80 -23.17
CA GLU A 8 -3.59 11.30 -22.13
C GLU A 8 -4.35 11.23 -20.81
N PRO A 9 -4.41 10.05 -20.15
CA PRO A 9 -5.15 9.90 -18.90
C PRO A 9 -4.63 10.89 -17.85
N ARG A 10 -5.55 11.69 -17.28
CA ARG A 10 -5.23 12.71 -16.29
C ARG A 10 -4.61 12.07 -15.04
N VAL A 11 -3.58 12.73 -14.49
CA VAL A 11 -3.03 12.35 -13.18
C VAL A 11 -3.99 12.82 -12.10
N LEU A 12 -4.45 11.90 -11.26
CA LEU A 12 -5.38 12.18 -10.17
C LEU A 12 -4.64 12.44 -8.86
N MET A 13 -3.59 11.64 -8.59
CA MET A 13 -2.75 11.77 -7.41
C MET A 13 -1.36 11.19 -7.65
N THR A 14 -0.42 11.53 -6.78
CA THR A 14 0.89 10.89 -6.70
C THR A 14 1.02 10.15 -5.37
N VAL A 15 1.66 8.98 -5.41
CA VAL A 15 1.83 8.11 -4.25
C VAL A 15 3.31 7.75 -4.10
N ARG A 16 3.75 7.67 -2.85
CA ARG A 16 5.03 7.07 -2.47
C ARG A 16 4.75 6.02 -1.40
N VAL A 17 5.47 4.90 -1.47
CA VAL A 17 5.29 3.79 -0.52
C VAL A 17 6.52 3.67 0.36
N SER A 18 6.30 3.65 1.67
CA SER A 18 7.30 3.24 2.66
C SER A 18 7.08 1.78 3.04
N ARG A 19 8.17 1.02 3.14
CA ARG A 19 8.16 -0.39 3.58
C ARG A 19 8.78 -0.59 4.96
N ASP A 20 9.26 0.48 5.58
CA ASP A 20 10.02 0.51 6.82
C ASP A 20 9.42 1.46 7.87
N SER A 21 8.09 1.56 7.88
CA SER A 21 7.31 2.37 8.83
C SER A 21 7.57 3.88 8.72
N GLY A 22 7.76 4.37 7.50
CA GLY A 22 7.89 5.80 7.19
C GLY A 22 9.32 6.33 7.24
N GLN A 23 10.31 5.48 7.50
CA GLN A 23 11.72 5.90 7.61
C GLN A 23 12.30 6.24 6.23
N THR A 24 12.04 5.41 5.23
CA THR A 24 12.39 5.67 3.83
C THR A 24 11.17 5.55 2.93
N TRP A 25 11.25 6.25 1.80
CA TRP A 25 10.17 6.36 0.82
C TRP A 25 10.72 6.02 -0.55
N GLY A 26 10.05 5.11 -1.24
CA GLY A 26 10.39 4.77 -2.62
C GLY A 26 10.18 5.91 -3.60
N GLN A 27 10.36 5.56 -4.88
CA GLN A 27 10.07 6.46 -5.99
C GLN A 27 8.59 6.87 -6.01
N GLU A 28 8.34 8.05 -6.56
CA GLU A 28 6.99 8.55 -6.78
C GLU A 28 6.33 7.83 -7.96
N SER A 29 5.08 7.43 -7.78
CA SER A 29 4.23 6.85 -8.82
C SER A 29 2.97 7.70 -8.99
N ALA A 30 2.65 8.07 -10.22
CA ALA A 30 1.40 8.74 -10.55
C ALA A 30 0.26 7.73 -10.68
N VAL A 31 -0.88 8.01 -10.05
CA VAL A 31 -2.14 7.31 -10.28
C VAL A 31 -2.95 8.12 -11.28
N ARG A 32 -3.31 7.49 -12.38
CA ARG A 32 -4.05 8.11 -13.48
C ARG A 32 -5.49 7.61 -13.52
N GLU A 33 -6.34 8.40 -14.16
CA GLU A 33 -7.70 7.97 -14.46
C GLU A 33 -7.70 6.70 -15.33
N GLY A 34 -8.53 5.73 -14.96
CA GLY A 34 -8.64 4.45 -15.68
C GLY A 34 -7.58 3.41 -15.33
N ASP A 35 -6.62 3.71 -14.44
CA ASP A 35 -5.69 2.71 -13.94
C ASP A 35 -6.44 1.54 -13.29
N ALA A 36 -6.02 0.31 -13.61
CA ALA A 36 -6.61 -0.89 -13.03
C ALA A 36 -6.32 -0.96 -11.53
N VAL A 37 -7.38 -0.94 -10.70
CA VAL A 37 -7.25 -1.17 -9.26
C VAL A 37 -7.08 -2.66 -9.03
N VAL A 38 -5.95 -3.06 -8.44
CA VAL A 38 -5.75 -4.45 -7.99
C VAL A 38 -6.66 -4.69 -6.80
N VAL A 39 -7.84 -5.27 -7.06
CA VAL A 39 -8.70 -5.81 -6.01
C VAL A 39 -8.01 -7.05 -5.47
N LEU A 40 -7.48 -6.95 -4.25
CA LEU A 40 -6.93 -8.12 -3.56
C LEU A 40 -8.03 -9.17 -3.47
N SER A 41 -7.76 -10.39 -3.92
CA SER A 41 -8.72 -11.52 -3.90
C SER A 41 -9.23 -11.84 -2.48
N SER A 42 -8.56 -11.32 -1.45
CA SER A 42 -8.95 -11.41 -0.04
C SER A 42 -8.71 -10.07 0.66
N PRO A 43 -9.62 -9.08 0.52
CA PRO A 43 -9.42 -7.74 1.07
C PRO A 43 -9.40 -7.72 2.61
N GLU A 44 -9.96 -8.74 3.26
CA GLU A 44 -10.02 -8.86 4.71
C GLU A 44 -8.73 -9.39 5.37
N ARG A 45 -7.72 -9.79 4.58
CA ARG A 45 -6.54 -10.51 5.09
C ARG A 45 -5.25 -9.73 4.90
N PHE A 46 -5.26 -8.46 5.29
CA PHE A 46 -4.06 -7.59 5.26
C PHE A 46 -3.74 -6.96 6.63
N PRO A 47 -2.47 -7.03 7.10
CA PRO A 47 -1.39 -7.83 6.53
C PRO A 47 -1.69 -9.33 6.76
N PRO A 48 -1.28 -10.23 5.86
CA PRO A 48 -1.40 -11.64 6.14
C PRO A 48 -0.63 -11.93 7.44
N CYS A 49 -1.21 -12.73 8.33
CA CYS A 49 -0.56 -13.21 9.54
C CYS A 49 0.70 -14.07 9.26
N ALA A 50 0.98 -14.35 7.99
CA ALA A 50 2.23 -14.93 7.49
C ALA A 50 3.32 -13.88 7.18
N CYS A 51 3.08 -12.57 7.36
CA CYS A 51 4.11 -11.56 7.18
C CYS A 51 5.21 -11.70 8.24
N ALA A 52 6.42 -11.21 7.93
CA ALA A 52 7.57 -11.30 8.82
C ALA A 52 7.29 -10.74 10.24
N ARG A 53 6.41 -9.73 10.35
CA ARG A 53 5.99 -9.14 11.63
C ARG A 53 5.22 -10.15 12.49
N CYS A 54 4.26 -10.86 11.91
CA CYS A 54 3.43 -11.82 12.63
C CYS A 54 4.14 -13.16 12.87
N VAL A 55 4.99 -13.61 11.94
CA VAL A 55 5.79 -14.84 12.11
C VAL A 55 6.83 -14.65 13.23
N GLY A 56 7.50 -13.49 13.30
CA GLY A 56 8.43 -13.16 14.37
C GLY A 56 7.79 -12.95 15.75
N GLN A 57 6.47 -12.74 15.81
CA GLN A 57 5.71 -12.61 17.06
C GLN A 57 5.20 -13.95 17.63
N ARG A 58 5.26 -15.06 16.88
CA ARG A 58 4.82 -16.39 17.36
C ARG A 58 5.70 -16.95 18.48
N THR A 59 6.89 -16.40 18.68
CA THR A 59 7.77 -16.70 19.83
C THR A 59 7.51 -15.80 21.04
N VAL A 60 6.78 -14.68 20.88
CA VAL A 60 6.34 -13.82 21.99
C VAL A 60 4.89 -14.18 22.33
N LEU A 61 4.77 -15.30 23.04
CA LEU A 61 3.54 -15.96 23.52
C LEU A 61 2.37 -15.02 23.89
N ALA A 62 1.24 -15.23 23.22
CA ALA A 62 -0.11 -15.45 23.79
C ALA A 62 -0.70 -14.53 24.90
N ARG A 63 -0.07 -13.44 25.38
CA ARG A 63 -0.59 -12.69 26.55
C ARG A 63 -0.49 -11.16 26.53
N SER A 64 -0.03 -10.51 25.45
CA SER A 64 0.26 -9.05 25.51
C SER A 64 -0.46 -8.14 24.52
N LEU A 65 -1.50 -8.60 23.82
CA LEU A 65 -2.35 -7.71 23.00
C LEU A 65 -3.72 -7.47 23.64
N ARG A 66 -3.75 -7.19 24.94
CA ARG A 66 -4.89 -6.45 25.52
C ARG A 66 -4.57 -4.96 25.36
N PRO A 67 -5.41 -4.16 24.69
CA PRO A 67 -5.44 -2.73 24.95
C PRO A 67 -5.75 -2.56 26.44
N GLY A 68 -4.91 -1.81 27.16
CA GLY A 68 -5.28 -1.28 28.47
C GLY A 68 -6.55 -0.44 28.33
N LEU A 69 -7.31 -0.38 29.43
CA LEU A 69 -8.58 0.32 29.61
C LEU A 69 -8.73 1.61 28.79
#